data_AF-A0A7C9AN82-F1
#
_entry.id   AF-A0A7C9AN82-F1
#
_cell.length_a   1.000
_cell.length_b   1.000
_cell.length_c   1.000
_cell.angle_alpha   90.00
_cell.angle_beta   90.00
_cell.angle_gamma   90.00
#
_symmetry.space_group_name_H-M   'P 1'
#
loop_
_entity.id
_entity.type
_entity.pdbx_description
1 polymer ?
#
loop_
_entity_poly.entity_id
_entity_poly.type
_entity_poly.pdbx_seq_one_letter_code
_entity_poly.pdbx_strand_id
1 'polypeptide(L)'
;YYHLYHHHHLIPLLLFSLLSLSTPQHLPTAYPENHLLLLPSLRKSRRHDSLYCQSWRFSVETNDAGKWSTVPSRCIQFVTQYMTGHGYSSDSEMVAGNSLDFAHSVQVAADGKDAWIFDIDDTLLSNLPYYQTRGFGSEVFDEESFDDWVKQAEAPALSASLSLYKELQQLGFKLFLLTGRTEPSRNATVENLRLAGYDNWERLVLRGPSDKAKLAIDFKSEKRKVLEDEG
;
A
#
# COMPACT_ATOMS: atom_id res chain seq x y z
N TYR A 1 2.12 -0.81 -0.74
CA TYR A 1 2.95 0.29 -1.28
C TYR A 1 4.32 -0.27 -1.60
N TYR A 2 4.84 -0.09 -2.82
CA TYR A 2 6.11 -0.59 -3.40
C TYR A 2 6.08 -1.74 -4.42
N HIS A 3 4.92 -2.32 -4.73
CA HIS A 3 4.78 -3.10 -5.96
C HIS A 3 3.49 -2.74 -6.66
N LEU A 4 3.60 -1.99 -7.76
CA LEU A 4 2.78 -2.14 -8.97
C LEU A 4 3.45 -1.35 -10.09
N TYR A 5 4.23 -2.08 -10.88
CA TYR A 5 4.85 -1.60 -12.11
C TYR A 5 3.81 -1.48 -13.23
N HIS A 6 3.95 -0.38 -13.96
CA HIS A 6 3.59 -0.16 -15.37
C HIS A 6 2.09 -0.32 -15.73
N HIS A 7 1.45 0.77 -16.14
CA HIS A 7 0.84 0.83 -17.48
C HIS A 7 0.50 2.24 -17.94
N HIS A 8 0.44 2.36 -19.27
CA HIS A 8 0.13 3.52 -20.07
C HIS A 8 -1.38 3.62 -20.36
N HIS A 9 -1.79 4.88 -20.56
CA HIS A 9 -2.81 5.42 -21.46
C HIS A 9 -4.17 5.86 -20.91
N LEU A 10 -4.34 7.19 -21.04
CA LEU A 10 -5.50 7.94 -21.58
C LEU A 10 -6.73 8.09 -20.69
N ILE A 11 -6.77 9.19 -19.93
CA ILE A 11 -8.03 9.88 -19.59
C ILE A 11 -7.83 11.40 -19.79
N PRO A 12 -8.83 12.11 -20.36
CA PRO A 12 -8.68 13.45 -20.91
C PRO A 12 -8.66 14.53 -19.83
N LEU A 13 -7.89 15.58 -20.09
CA LEU A 13 -7.87 16.84 -19.35
C LEU A 13 -9.29 17.40 -19.16
N LEU A 14 -9.78 17.42 -17.92
CA LEU A 14 -10.83 18.33 -17.50
C LEU A 14 -10.19 19.56 -16.85
N LEU A 15 -9.99 20.58 -17.70
CA LEU A 15 -9.77 21.96 -17.30
C LEU A 15 -11.02 22.47 -16.57
N PHE A 16 -10.87 22.83 -15.30
CA PHE A 16 -11.77 23.79 -14.66
C PHE A 16 -10.98 24.97 -14.11
N SER A 17 -10.99 26.04 -14.89
CA SER A 17 -10.66 27.40 -14.49
C SER A 17 -11.77 27.95 -13.61
N LEU A 18 -11.46 28.27 -12.36
CA LEU A 18 -12.28 29.16 -11.54
C LEU A 18 -11.40 30.26 -10.96
N LEU A 19 -11.41 31.39 -11.67
CA LEU A 19 -11.05 32.70 -11.16
C LEU A 19 -12.09 33.10 -10.09
N SER A 20 -11.64 33.41 -8.88
CA SER A 20 -12.43 34.22 -7.96
C SER A 20 -11.57 35.38 -7.43
N LEU A 21 -12.12 36.59 -7.60
CA LEU A 21 -11.49 37.85 -7.23
C LEU A 21 -11.50 38.05 -5.70
N SER A 22 -10.40 38.61 -5.23
CA SER A 22 -10.09 39.05 -3.87
C SER A 22 -10.91 40.23 -3.36
N THR A 23 -11.05 40.38 -2.03
CA THR A 23 -10.84 41.68 -1.34
C THR A 23 -10.29 41.47 0.09
N PRO A 24 -9.51 42.43 0.65
CA PRO A 24 -8.74 42.25 1.89
C PRO A 24 -9.36 42.92 3.11
N GLN A 25 -9.17 42.39 4.31
CA GLN A 25 -9.41 43.13 5.56
C GLN A 25 -8.27 42.93 6.59
N HIS A 26 -7.95 44.04 7.25
CA HIS A 26 -6.76 44.35 8.02
C HIS A 26 -6.65 43.65 9.40
N LEU A 27 -5.40 43.47 9.87
CA LEU A 27 -5.01 43.15 11.26
C LEU A 27 -4.82 44.42 12.12
N PRO A 28 -4.86 44.25 13.46
CA PRO A 28 -3.83 44.87 14.31
C PRO A 28 -3.12 43.93 15.30
N THR A 29 -1.79 44.04 15.27
CA THR A 29 -0.66 43.89 16.23
C THR A 29 -0.81 43.27 17.65
N ALA A 30 -0.04 42.18 17.85
CA ALA A 30 1.11 41.95 18.77
C ALA A 30 0.99 41.96 20.31
N TYR A 31 1.50 40.90 20.97
CA TYR A 31 2.49 40.82 22.10
C TYR A 31 2.68 39.34 22.55
N PRO A 32 3.75 38.96 23.28
CA PRO A 32 5.13 38.77 22.87
C PRO A 32 5.55 37.28 22.76
N GLU A 33 6.71 37.08 22.16
CA GLU A 33 7.31 35.83 21.71
C GLU A 33 7.96 35.00 22.83
N ASN A 34 7.69 33.69 22.84
CA ASN A 34 8.67 32.70 23.29
C ASN A 34 9.17 31.96 22.04
N HIS A 35 10.36 32.35 21.62
CA HIS A 35 10.94 32.03 20.33
C HIS A 35 11.92 30.87 20.43
N LEU A 36 11.47 29.65 20.13
CA LEU A 36 12.31 28.71 19.36
C LEU A 36 12.19 29.10 17.88
N LEU A 37 13.11 29.95 17.43
CA LEU A 37 13.20 30.46 16.07
C LEU A 37 13.66 29.35 15.11
N LEU A 38 12.72 28.61 14.52
CA LEU A 38 12.91 28.09 13.17
C LEU A 38 12.46 29.17 12.17
N LEU A 39 13.39 29.58 11.31
CA LEU A 39 13.23 30.67 10.33
C LEU A 39 11.92 30.54 9.50
N PRO A 40 11.13 31.62 9.33
CA PRO A 40 9.87 31.62 8.57
C PRO A 40 9.97 31.04 7.15
N SER A 41 11.12 31.23 6.49
CA SER A 41 11.39 30.69 5.14
C SER A 41 11.40 29.16 5.12
N LEU A 42 12.03 28.52 6.12
CA LEU A 42 12.07 27.06 6.24
C LEU A 42 10.68 26.48 6.51
N ARG A 43 9.84 27.18 7.29
CA ARG A 43 8.43 26.79 7.50
C ARG A 43 7.62 26.87 6.21
N LYS A 44 7.82 27.90 5.40
CA LYS A 44 7.13 28.06 4.10
C LYS A 44 7.58 26.98 3.09
N SER A 45 8.88 26.67 3.02
CA SER A 45 9.41 25.58 2.19
C SER A 45 8.84 24.23 2.62
N ARG A 46 8.89 23.91 3.93
CA ARG A 46 8.32 22.65 4.46
C ARG A 46 6.83 22.49 4.18
N ARG A 47 6.06 23.59 4.25
CA ARG A 47 4.63 23.57 3.90
C ARG A 47 4.40 23.29 2.42
N HIS A 48 5.21 23.91 1.54
CA HIS A 48 5.15 23.67 0.10
C HIS A 48 5.57 22.24 -0.28
N ASP A 49 6.60 21.70 0.38
CA ASP A 49 7.02 20.31 0.23
C ASP A 49 5.94 19.35 0.72
N SER A 50 5.33 19.60 1.88
CA SER A 50 4.23 18.76 2.39
C SER A 50 3.04 18.71 1.42
N LEU A 51 2.63 19.85 0.85
CA LEU A 51 1.53 19.87 -0.12
C LEU A 51 1.90 19.14 -1.41
N TYR A 52 3.09 19.38 -1.95
CA TYR A 52 3.57 18.66 -3.13
C TYR A 52 3.62 17.15 -2.89
N CYS A 53 4.16 16.71 -1.75
CA CYS A 53 4.33 15.29 -1.45
C CYS A 53 3.00 14.60 -1.15
N GLN A 54 2.03 15.31 -0.58
CA GLN A 54 0.66 14.82 -0.45
C GLN A 54 0.00 14.64 -1.83
N SER A 55 0.13 15.62 -2.73
CA SER A 55 -0.39 15.51 -4.10
C SER A 55 0.33 14.43 -4.91
N TRP A 56 1.64 14.29 -4.73
CA TRP A 56 2.41 13.22 -5.36
C TRP A 56 1.96 11.84 -4.86
N ARG A 57 1.82 11.64 -3.54
CA ARG A 57 1.26 10.41 -2.98
C ARG A 57 -0.10 10.11 -3.57
N PHE A 58 -1.00 11.08 -3.56
CA PHE A 58 -2.34 10.93 -4.15
C PHE A 58 -2.26 10.50 -5.62
N SER A 59 -1.41 11.15 -6.42
CA SER A 59 -1.19 10.80 -7.82
C SER A 59 -0.61 9.39 -8.02
N VAL A 60 0.21 8.91 -7.07
CA VAL A 60 0.68 7.50 -7.08
C VAL A 60 -0.49 6.55 -6.81
N GLU A 61 -1.33 6.84 -5.81
CA GLU A 61 -2.47 5.99 -5.43
C GLU A 61 -3.56 5.92 -6.49
N THR A 62 -3.76 7.00 -7.25
CA THR A 62 -4.68 7.02 -8.39
C THR A 62 -4.06 6.52 -9.69
N ASN A 63 -2.81 6.04 -9.64
CA ASN A 63 -2.04 5.57 -10.79
C ASN A 63 -1.80 6.65 -11.88
N ASP A 64 -1.87 7.93 -11.52
CA ASP A 64 -1.63 9.07 -12.41
C ASP A 64 -0.15 9.48 -12.48
N ALA A 65 0.64 9.13 -11.47
CA ALA A 65 2.07 9.52 -11.40
C ALA A 65 2.94 8.82 -12.46
N GLY A 66 2.42 7.79 -13.12
CA GLY A 66 3.16 6.97 -14.08
C GLY A 66 4.25 6.13 -13.42
N LYS A 67 5.31 5.82 -14.18
CA LYS A 67 6.42 4.96 -13.73
C LYS A 67 7.39 5.77 -12.88
N TRP A 68 7.68 5.28 -11.67
CA TRP A 68 8.70 5.85 -10.78
C TRP A 68 9.53 4.72 -10.15
N SER A 69 10.79 5.00 -9.83
CA SER A 69 11.74 4.01 -9.28
C SER A 69 12.14 4.30 -7.83
N THR A 70 11.98 5.55 -7.39
CA THR A 70 12.29 6.00 -6.03
C THR A 70 11.31 7.09 -5.60
N VAL A 71 11.09 7.23 -4.30
CA VAL A 71 10.36 8.36 -3.73
C VAL A 71 11.15 9.64 -4.04
N PRO A 72 10.51 10.72 -4.52
CA PRO A 72 11.20 11.99 -4.75
C PRO A 72 11.96 12.43 -3.49
N SER A 73 13.22 12.85 -3.64
CA SER A 73 14.08 13.20 -2.50
C SER A 73 13.44 14.21 -1.53
N ARG A 74 12.68 15.17 -2.06
CA ARG A 74 11.92 16.16 -1.27
C ARG A 74 10.76 15.57 -0.45
N CYS A 75 10.35 14.34 -0.73
CA CYS A 75 9.22 13.64 -0.10
C CYS A 75 9.61 12.55 0.88
N ILE A 76 10.90 12.25 1.05
CA ILE A 76 11.36 11.20 1.99
C ILE A 76 10.89 11.48 3.43
N GLN A 77 11.02 12.72 3.90
CA GLN A 77 10.55 13.09 5.24
C GLN A 77 9.02 12.95 5.37
N PHE A 78 8.28 13.33 4.32
CA PHE A 78 6.83 13.19 4.28
C PHE A 78 6.42 11.71 4.34
N VAL A 79 7.01 10.85 3.50
CA VAL A 79 6.73 9.41 3.48
C VAL A 79 7.08 8.76 4.81
N THR A 80 8.23 9.12 5.40
CA THR A 80 8.63 8.64 6.74
C THR A 80 7.54 8.97 7.78
N GLN A 81 7.07 10.22 7.82
CA GLN A 81 6.03 10.65 8.75
C GLN A 81 4.67 9.99 8.49
N TYR A 82 4.31 9.80 7.22
CA TYR A 82 3.07 9.13 6.83
C TYR A 82 3.05 7.65 7.23
N MET A 83 4.16 6.93 6.96
CA MET A 83 4.28 5.49 7.20
C MET A 83 4.48 5.14 8.69
N THR A 84 5.17 6.00 9.45
CA THR A 84 5.44 5.76 10.89
C THR A 84 4.48 6.47 11.84
N GLY A 85 3.73 7.46 11.33
CA GLY A 85 2.65 8.11 12.06
C GLY A 85 1.31 7.39 11.85
N HIS A 86 0.22 8.13 12.05
CA HIS A 86 -1.14 7.58 11.96
C HIS A 86 -1.72 7.59 10.53
N GLY A 87 -1.05 8.23 9.57
CA GLY A 87 -1.59 8.40 8.22
C GLY A 87 -1.83 7.07 7.53
N TYR A 88 -0.79 6.23 7.44
CA TYR A 88 -0.89 4.94 6.78
C TYR A 88 -1.84 3.98 7.49
N SER A 89 -1.85 3.94 8.83
CA SER A 89 -2.77 3.08 9.58
C SER A 89 -4.22 3.53 9.40
N SER A 90 -4.49 4.84 9.45
CA SER A 90 -5.83 5.39 9.25
C SER A 90 -6.36 5.12 7.83
N ASP A 91 -5.54 5.32 6.80
CA ASP A 91 -5.92 5.00 5.42
C ASP A 91 -6.19 3.49 5.26
N SER A 92 -5.37 2.63 5.90
CA SER A 92 -5.54 1.17 5.88
C SER A 92 -6.82 0.71 6.58
N GLU A 93 -7.15 1.30 7.72
CA GLU A 93 -8.37 1.03 8.48
C GLU A 93 -9.62 1.40 7.66
N MET A 94 -9.60 2.54 6.96
CA MET A 94 -10.70 2.95 6.08
C MET A 94 -10.93 1.97 4.94
N VAL A 95 -9.88 1.50 4.28
CA VAL A 95 -9.98 0.52 3.19
C VAL A 95 -10.49 -0.83 3.70
N ALA A 96 -9.98 -1.30 4.84
CA ALA A 96 -10.44 -2.54 5.46
C ALA A 96 -11.92 -2.46 5.89
N GLY A 97 -12.35 -1.33 6.47
CA GLY A 97 -13.75 -1.09 6.84
C GLY A 97 -14.68 -1.12 5.62
N ASN A 98 -14.35 -0.37 4.57
CA ASN A 98 -15.12 -0.38 3.32
C ASN A 98 -15.19 -1.79 2.69
N SER A 99 -14.11 -2.56 2.79
CA SER A 99 -14.07 -3.95 2.28
C SER A 99 -14.97 -4.87 3.10
N LEU A 100 -14.99 -4.71 4.42
CA LEU A 100 -15.86 -5.47 5.31
C LEU A 100 -17.34 -5.13 5.09
N ASP A 101 -17.67 -3.85 4.90
CA ASP A 101 -19.03 -3.41 4.56
C ASP A 101 -19.51 -4.06 3.25
N PHE A 102 -18.63 -4.12 2.23
CA PHE A 102 -18.92 -4.86 1.01
C PHE A 102 -19.11 -6.35 1.29
N ALA A 103 -18.23 -6.98 2.07
CA ALA A 103 -18.33 -8.40 2.42
C ALA A 103 -19.67 -8.74 3.11
N HIS A 104 -20.14 -7.89 4.01
CA HIS A 104 -21.45 -8.06 4.66
C HIS A 104 -22.64 -7.92 3.70
N SER A 105 -22.46 -7.24 2.56
CA SER A 105 -23.51 -7.13 1.52
C SER A 105 -23.62 -8.38 0.64
N VAL A 106 -22.63 -9.27 0.68
CA VAL A 106 -22.58 -10.50 -0.12
C VAL A 106 -23.26 -11.64 0.64
N GLN A 107 -24.18 -12.35 -0.03
CA GLN A 107 -24.76 -13.58 0.49
C GLN A 107 -23.82 -14.75 0.16
N VAL A 108 -22.94 -15.09 1.10
CA VAL A 108 -22.03 -16.24 0.96
C VAL A 108 -22.85 -17.53 0.87
N ALA A 109 -22.75 -18.23 -0.25
CA ALA A 109 -23.42 -19.48 -0.52
C ALA A 109 -22.75 -20.64 0.22
N ALA A 110 -23.55 -21.66 0.55
CA ALA A 110 -23.06 -22.86 1.22
C ALA A 110 -22.31 -23.84 0.27
N ASP A 111 -22.06 -23.46 -0.98
CA ASP A 111 -21.34 -24.26 -1.96
C ASP A 111 -19.81 -24.14 -1.84
N GLY A 112 -19.32 -23.20 -1.02
CA GLY A 112 -17.91 -22.99 -0.75
C GLY A 112 -17.16 -22.30 -1.89
N LYS A 113 -17.86 -21.55 -2.75
CA LYS A 113 -17.28 -20.91 -3.94
C LYS A 113 -17.02 -19.41 -3.80
N ASP A 114 -17.56 -18.78 -2.76
CA ASP A 114 -17.30 -17.35 -2.50
C ASP A 114 -15.88 -17.15 -1.97
N ALA A 115 -15.00 -16.72 -2.87
CA ALA A 115 -13.59 -16.54 -2.59
C ALA A 115 -13.23 -15.07 -2.34
N TRP A 116 -12.25 -14.85 -1.46
CA TRP A 116 -11.57 -13.58 -1.30
C TRP A 116 -10.07 -13.78 -1.51
N ILE A 117 -9.48 -12.99 -2.40
CA ILE A 117 -8.07 -13.11 -2.76
C ILE A 117 -7.28 -11.97 -2.13
N PHE A 118 -6.26 -12.30 -1.34
CA PHE A 118 -5.33 -11.35 -0.77
C PHE A 118 -3.98 -11.37 -1.49
N ASP A 119 -3.40 -10.19 -1.70
CA ASP A 119 -1.96 -10.05 -1.86
C ASP A 119 -1.26 -10.21 -0.49
N ILE A 120 0.07 -10.35 -0.46
CA ILE A 120 0.83 -10.51 0.79
C ILE A 120 1.62 -9.25 1.13
N ASP A 121 2.56 -8.87 0.26
CA ASP A 121 3.54 -7.82 0.51
C ASP A 121 2.87 -6.44 0.53
N ASP A 122 3.00 -5.74 1.66
CA ASP A 122 2.31 -4.47 1.97
C ASP A 122 0.77 -4.54 1.79
N THR A 123 0.21 -5.74 2.01
CA THR A 123 -1.24 -6.01 2.09
C THR A 123 -1.59 -6.79 3.36
N LEU A 124 -0.99 -7.95 3.58
CA LEU A 124 -1.09 -8.72 4.83
C LEU A 124 0.14 -8.53 5.72
N LEU A 125 1.33 -8.53 5.11
CA LEU A 125 2.61 -8.37 5.79
C LEU A 125 3.22 -7.03 5.42
N SER A 126 3.67 -6.25 6.41
CA SER A 126 4.30 -4.95 6.16
C SER A 126 5.79 -5.11 5.87
N ASN A 127 6.24 -4.52 4.77
CA ASN A 127 7.65 -4.43 4.42
C ASN A 127 8.30 -3.16 4.98
N LEU A 128 7.59 -2.41 5.82
CA LEU A 128 8.10 -1.17 6.41
C LEU A 128 9.45 -1.34 7.11
N PRO A 129 9.73 -2.43 7.87
CA PRO A 129 11.06 -2.63 8.46
C PRO A 129 12.19 -2.72 7.42
N TYR A 130 11.94 -3.35 6.27
CA TYR A 130 12.90 -3.41 5.16
C TYR A 130 13.19 -2.02 4.58
N TYR A 131 12.15 -1.22 4.36
CA TYR A 131 12.30 0.13 3.79
C TYR A 131 12.85 1.15 4.78
N GLN A 132 12.63 0.97 6.09
CA GLN A 132 13.17 1.83 7.14
C GLN A 132 14.70 1.87 7.11
N THR A 133 15.35 0.74 6.87
CA THR A 133 16.82 0.66 6.78
C THR A 133 17.38 1.10 5.42
N ARG A 134 16.51 1.42 4.46
CA ARG A 134 16.83 1.77 3.05
C ARG A 134 16.22 3.12 2.64
N GLY A 135 16.09 4.02 3.61
CA GLY A 135 15.68 5.40 3.39
C GLY A 135 14.25 5.58 2.88
N PHE A 136 13.32 4.68 3.24
CA PHE A 136 11.89 4.77 2.89
C PHE A 136 11.65 4.93 1.38
N GLY A 137 12.36 4.12 0.59
CA GLY A 137 12.23 4.12 -0.87
C GLY A 137 13.02 5.23 -1.56
N SER A 138 14.02 5.83 -0.89
CA SER A 138 15.01 6.68 -1.56
C SER A 138 15.96 5.90 -2.48
N GLU A 139 16.07 4.59 -2.25
CA GLU A 139 16.92 3.67 -3.01
C GLU A 139 16.10 2.92 -4.06
N VAL A 140 16.74 2.57 -5.17
CA VAL A 140 16.13 1.70 -6.18
C VAL A 140 15.91 0.32 -5.55
N PHE A 141 14.77 -0.30 -5.83
CA PHE A 141 14.45 -1.63 -5.32
C PHE A 141 15.49 -2.66 -5.77
N ASP A 142 16.00 -3.41 -4.79
CA ASP A 142 16.92 -4.52 -4.96
C ASP A 142 16.18 -5.83 -4.63
N GLU A 143 15.94 -6.64 -5.66
CA GLU A 143 15.19 -7.90 -5.56
C GLU A 143 15.93 -8.94 -4.73
N GLU A 144 17.25 -9.05 -4.87
CA GLU A 144 18.05 -10.05 -4.14
C GLU A 144 18.08 -9.70 -2.64
N SER A 145 18.28 -8.42 -2.32
CA SER A 145 18.26 -7.94 -0.94
C SER A 145 16.88 -8.13 -0.30
N PHE A 146 15.80 -7.93 -1.06
CA PHE A 146 14.44 -8.16 -0.57
C PHE A 146 14.15 -9.64 -0.36
N ASP A 147 14.56 -10.51 -1.28
CA ASP A 147 14.43 -11.96 -1.13
C ASP A 147 15.17 -12.49 0.10
N ASP A 148 16.36 -11.96 0.40
CA ASP A 148 17.09 -12.29 1.63
C ASP A 148 16.39 -11.80 2.90
N TRP A 149 15.70 -10.66 2.85
CA TRP A 149 14.87 -10.20 3.95
C TRP A 149 13.62 -11.06 4.15
N VAL A 150 12.95 -11.47 3.06
CA VAL A 150 11.79 -12.38 3.11
C VAL A 150 12.13 -13.70 3.80
N LYS A 151 13.34 -14.23 3.60
CA LYS A 151 13.81 -15.47 4.25
C LYS A 151 13.88 -15.38 5.77
N GLN A 152 13.94 -14.17 6.33
CA GLN A 152 13.99 -13.96 7.79
C GLN A 152 12.63 -14.21 8.45
N ALA A 153 11.52 -14.14 7.70
CA ALA A 153 10.16 -14.38 8.19
C ALA A 153 9.73 -13.44 9.34
N GLU A 154 10.25 -12.21 9.36
CA GLU A 154 10.03 -11.23 10.43
C GLU A 154 9.07 -10.08 10.04
N ALA A 155 8.42 -10.14 8.88
CA ALA A 155 7.51 -9.08 8.45
C ALA A 155 6.28 -9.00 9.38
N PRO A 156 5.98 -7.86 10.02
CA PRO A 156 4.83 -7.76 10.92
C PRO A 156 3.51 -7.75 10.15
N ALA A 157 2.43 -8.18 10.80
CA ALA A 157 1.08 -8.08 10.25
C ALA A 157 0.66 -6.61 10.06
N LEU A 158 -0.10 -6.35 9.00
CA LEU A 158 -0.90 -5.12 8.89
C LEU A 158 -2.19 -5.31 9.68
N SER A 159 -2.36 -4.57 10.78
CA SER A 159 -3.45 -4.77 11.76
C SER A 159 -4.85 -4.69 11.15
N ALA A 160 -5.10 -3.71 10.28
CA ALA A 160 -6.37 -3.54 9.59
C ALA A 160 -6.68 -4.76 8.71
N SER A 161 -5.69 -5.24 7.96
CA SER A 161 -5.83 -6.42 7.10
C SER A 161 -6.00 -7.71 7.89
N LEU A 162 -5.30 -7.88 9.02
CA LEU A 162 -5.48 -9.03 9.90
C LEU A 162 -6.90 -9.08 10.48
N SER A 163 -7.46 -7.93 10.82
CA SER A 163 -8.83 -7.83 11.32
C SER A 163 -9.82 -8.23 10.21
N LEU A 164 -9.70 -7.63 9.02
CA LEU A 164 -10.52 -7.98 7.85
C LEU A 164 -10.41 -9.47 7.50
N TYR A 165 -9.20 -10.03 7.48
CA TYR A 165 -8.96 -11.44 7.18
C TYR A 165 -9.77 -12.37 8.10
N LYS A 166 -9.73 -12.11 9.41
CA LYS A 166 -10.46 -12.91 10.41
C LYS A 166 -11.97 -12.76 10.28
N GLU A 167 -12.47 -11.56 10.01
CA GLU A 167 -13.90 -11.32 9.79
C GLU A 167 -14.39 -12.06 8.53
N LEU A 168 -13.64 -12.03 7.44
CA LEU A 168 -14.00 -12.76 6.21
C LEU A 168 -14.07 -14.27 6.43
N GLN A 169 -13.19 -14.84 7.26
CA GLN A 169 -13.29 -16.27 7.65
C GLN A 169 -14.57 -16.56 8.43
N GLN A 170 -14.96 -15.69 9.35
CA GLN A 170 -16.21 -15.84 10.11
C GLN A 170 -17.45 -15.72 9.22
N LEU A 171 -17.38 -14.91 8.16
CA LEU A 171 -18.42 -14.79 7.14
C LEU A 171 -18.46 -15.97 6.17
N GLY A 172 -17.50 -16.90 6.24
CA GLY A 172 -17.48 -18.12 5.43
C GLY A 172 -16.77 -17.99 4.07
N PHE A 173 -16.10 -16.87 3.80
CA PHE A 173 -15.32 -16.72 2.57
C PHE A 173 -14.14 -17.70 2.52
N LYS A 174 -13.86 -18.19 1.32
CA LYS A 174 -12.67 -18.96 0.99
C LYS A 174 -11.49 -18.05 0.71
N LEU A 175 -10.46 -18.08 1.57
CA LEU A 175 -9.35 -17.13 1.46
C LEU A 175 -8.20 -17.70 0.64
N PHE A 176 -7.82 -17.00 -0.43
CA PHE A 176 -6.69 -17.35 -1.29
C PHE A 176 -5.61 -16.29 -1.17
N LEU A 177 -4.35 -16.71 -1.15
CA LEU A 177 -3.19 -15.82 -1.10
C LEU A 177 -2.45 -15.85 -2.43
N LEU A 178 -2.27 -14.70 -3.07
CA LEU A 178 -1.64 -14.55 -4.38
C LEU A 178 -0.56 -13.47 -4.34
N THR A 179 0.70 -13.89 -4.24
CA THR A 179 1.85 -13.00 -4.05
C THR A 179 2.79 -12.97 -5.26
N GLY A 180 3.53 -11.87 -5.40
CA GLY A 180 4.65 -11.76 -6.33
C GLY A 180 5.92 -12.50 -5.88
N ARG A 181 6.01 -12.98 -4.64
CA ARG A 181 7.14 -13.79 -4.16
C ARG A 181 7.30 -15.06 -5.01
N THR A 182 8.52 -15.56 -5.09
CA THR A 182 8.87 -16.76 -5.86
C THR A 182 8.74 -18.04 -5.02
N GLU A 183 8.49 -19.18 -5.66
CA GLU A 183 8.36 -20.49 -5.00
C GLU A 183 9.48 -20.84 -4.00
N PRO A 184 10.78 -20.52 -4.24
CA PRO A 184 11.83 -20.71 -3.24
C PRO A 184 11.55 -20.06 -1.87
N SER A 185 10.77 -18.99 -1.82
CA SER A 185 10.41 -18.25 -0.60
C SER A 185 9.16 -18.80 0.10
N ARG A 186 8.56 -19.89 -0.38
CA ARG A 186 7.29 -20.45 0.14
C ARG A 186 7.35 -20.76 1.63
N ASN A 187 8.38 -21.46 2.09
CA ASN A 187 8.47 -21.89 3.48
C ASN A 187 8.55 -20.69 4.44
N ALA A 188 9.46 -19.76 4.17
CA ALA A 188 9.59 -18.52 4.95
C ALA A 188 8.30 -17.69 4.92
N THR A 189 7.61 -17.64 3.77
CA THR A 189 6.32 -16.93 3.65
C THR A 189 5.24 -17.56 4.51
N VAL A 190 5.11 -18.90 4.51
CA VAL A 190 4.14 -19.62 5.35
C VAL A 190 4.44 -19.43 6.84
N GLU A 191 5.71 -19.52 7.22
CA GLU A 191 6.15 -19.29 8.60
C GLU A 191 5.81 -17.87 9.05
N ASN A 192 6.17 -16.87 8.24
CA ASN A 192 5.89 -15.48 8.56
C ASN A 192 4.39 -15.20 8.70
N LEU A 193 3.56 -15.71 7.78
CA LEU A 193 2.10 -15.57 7.85
C LEU A 193 1.53 -16.14 9.15
N ARG A 194 1.98 -17.33 9.55
CA ARG A 194 1.55 -17.95 10.82
C ARG A 194 2.00 -17.15 12.04
N LEU A 195 3.24 -16.69 12.07
CA LEU A 195 3.76 -15.83 13.14
C LEU A 195 3.00 -14.50 13.23
N ALA A 196 2.58 -13.96 12.08
CA ALA A 196 1.76 -12.76 11.97
C ALA A 196 0.28 -12.99 12.33
N GLY A 197 -0.13 -14.23 12.62
CA GLY A 197 -1.48 -14.58 13.05
C GLY A 197 -2.47 -14.86 11.91
N TYR A 198 -1.99 -15.11 10.69
CA TYR A 198 -2.77 -15.61 9.57
C TYR A 198 -2.72 -17.14 9.53
N ASP A 199 -3.87 -17.77 9.32
CA ASP A 199 -4.02 -19.21 9.16
C ASP A 199 -5.24 -19.54 8.29
N ASN A 200 -5.48 -20.83 8.01
CA ASN A 200 -6.69 -21.31 7.33
C ASN A 200 -6.98 -20.65 5.96
N TRP A 201 -5.94 -20.34 5.18
CA TRP A 201 -6.11 -20.05 3.74
C TRP A 201 -6.26 -21.35 2.94
N GLU A 202 -7.02 -21.29 1.85
CA GLU A 202 -7.27 -22.43 0.95
C GLU A 202 -6.05 -22.75 0.08
N ARG A 203 -5.44 -21.73 -0.51
CA ARG A 203 -4.25 -21.89 -1.36
C ARG A 203 -3.34 -20.68 -1.28
N LEU A 204 -2.04 -20.96 -1.23
CA LEU A 204 -0.98 -19.96 -1.36
C LEU A 204 -0.30 -20.13 -2.72
N VAL A 205 -0.46 -19.14 -3.59
CA VAL A 205 0.04 -19.09 -4.97
C VAL A 205 1.23 -18.13 -5.05
N LEU A 206 2.40 -18.68 -5.42
CA LEU A 206 3.64 -17.94 -5.66
C LEU A 206 4.03 -18.03 -7.14
N ARG A 207 4.99 -17.21 -7.55
CA ARG A 207 5.57 -17.29 -8.89
C ARG A 207 6.43 -18.53 -9.06
N GLY A 208 6.08 -19.33 -10.07
CA GLY A 208 6.91 -20.44 -10.52
C GLY A 208 8.05 -20.01 -11.45
N PRO A 209 8.94 -20.93 -11.83
CA PRO A 209 10.03 -20.65 -12.77
C PRO A 209 9.57 -20.04 -14.11
N SER A 210 8.40 -20.46 -14.62
CA SER A 210 7.79 -19.93 -15.84
C SER A 210 7.24 -18.51 -15.71
N ASP A 211 7.10 -18.01 -14.49
CA ASP A 211 6.48 -16.71 -14.20
C ASP A 211 7.52 -15.61 -13.95
N LYS A 212 8.83 -15.93 -13.92
CA LYS A 212 9.90 -14.98 -13.59
C LYS A 212 9.92 -13.74 -14.48
N ALA A 213 9.69 -13.91 -15.79
CA ALA A 213 9.70 -12.81 -16.75
C ALA A 213 8.34 -12.10 -16.89
N LYS A 214 7.28 -12.59 -16.23
CA LYS A 214 5.93 -12.05 -16.37
C LYS A 214 5.76 -10.80 -15.52
N LEU A 215 5.08 -9.78 -16.07
CA LEU A 215 4.63 -8.65 -15.26
C LEU A 215 3.69 -9.14 -14.14
N ALA A 216 3.66 -8.40 -13.03
CA ALA A 216 2.78 -8.73 -11.90
C ALA A 216 1.31 -8.76 -12.29
N ILE A 217 0.88 -7.84 -13.16
CA ILE A 217 -0.49 -7.79 -13.67
C ILE A 217 -0.83 -9.06 -14.45
N ASP A 218 0.02 -9.48 -15.38
CA ASP A 218 -0.21 -10.66 -16.22
C ASP A 218 -0.26 -11.92 -15.38
N PHE A 219 0.75 -12.12 -14.51
CA PHE A 219 0.80 -13.26 -13.61
C PHE A 219 -0.42 -13.32 -12.70
N LYS A 220 -0.75 -12.23 -11.99
CA LYS A 220 -1.87 -12.24 -11.05
C LYS A 220 -3.21 -12.39 -11.77
N SER A 221 -3.38 -11.80 -12.95
CA SER A 221 -4.60 -11.97 -13.75
C SER A 221 -4.78 -13.41 -14.23
N GLU A 222 -3.72 -14.04 -14.72
CA GLU A 222 -3.74 -15.46 -15.12
C GLU A 222 -4.12 -16.36 -13.94
N LYS A 223 -3.49 -16.16 -12.77
CA LYS A 223 -3.78 -17.01 -11.61
C LYS A 223 -5.18 -16.80 -11.04
N ARG A 224 -5.72 -15.57 -11.06
CA ARG A 224 -7.14 -15.34 -10.73
C ARG A 224 -8.06 -16.08 -11.68
N LYS A 225 -7.77 -16.03 -12.98
CA LYS A 225 -8.57 -16.75 -13.97
C LYS A 225 -8.56 -18.26 -13.75
N VAL A 226 -7.42 -18.84 -13.41
CA VAL A 226 -7.32 -20.25 -13.04
C VAL A 226 -8.17 -20.59 -11.82
N LEU A 227 -8.15 -19.75 -10.77
CA LEU A 227 -8.98 -19.96 -9.59
C LEU A 227 -10.48 -19.88 -9.94
N GLU A 228 -10.90 -18.91 -10.75
CA GLU A 228 -12.28 -18.81 -11.23
C GLU A 228 -12.71 -20.02 -12.08
N ASP A 229 -11.82 -20.57 -12.91
CA ASP A 229 -12.10 -21.72 -13.76
C ASP A 229 -12.21 -23.03 -12.98
N GLU A 230 -11.63 -23.11 -11.79
CA GLU A 230 -11.80 -24.22 -10.85
C GLU A 230 -13.19 -24.20 -10.18
N GLY A 231 -13.92 -23.10 -10.31
CA GLY A 231 -15.30 -22.90 -9.87
C GLY A 231 -15.39 -22.50 -8.41
#